data_AF-Q9RNJ7-F1
#
_entry.id   AF-Q9RNJ7-F1
#
_cell.length_a   1.000
_cell.length_b   1.000
_cell.length_c   1.000
_cell.angle_alpha   90.00
_cell.angle_beta   90.00
_cell.angle_gamma   90.00
#
_symmetry.space_group_name_H-M   'P 1'
#
loop_
_entity.id
_entity.type
_entity.pdbx_description
1 polymer ?
#
loop_
_entity_poly.entity_id
_entity_poly.type
_entity_poly.pdbx_seq_one_letter_code
_entity_poly.pdbx_strand_id
1 'polypeptide(L)'
;MQTTHLGKNSPIPQSPEEASLDYVPNPRQGKNYLIRFAIPEFTSLCPVTGQPDFAHLVIDYVPDKLIVESKSLKLFLGSFRNHRAFHEDCTVGIGEKLFTEMKAQWLRIGGYW
;
A
#
# COMPACT_ATOMS: atom_id res chain seq x y z
N MET A 1 -16.95 6.49 -9.27
CA MET A 1 -16.22 5.96 -8.10
C MET A 1 -16.15 7.06 -7.07
N GLN A 2 -16.62 6.81 -5.85
CA GLN A 2 -16.56 7.77 -4.76
C GLN A 2 -15.27 7.52 -3.99
N THR A 3 -14.42 8.53 -3.87
CA THR A 3 -13.15 8.43 -3.14
C THR A 3 -13.35 8.85 -1.69
N THR A 4 -12.83 8.08 -0.75
CA THR A 4 -12.93 8.29 0.70
C THR A 4 -11.95 9.37 1.16
N HIS A 5 -10.71 9.33 0.67
CA HIS A 5 -9.59 10.14 1.14
C HIS A 5 -9.23 11.26 0.17
N LEU A 6 -9.20 11.03 -1.14
CA LEU A 6 -8.75 12.02 -2.13
C LEU A 6 -9.43 13.39 -1.95
N GLY A 7 -8.63 14.45 -1.92
CA GLY A 7 -9.11 15.84 -1.72
C GLY A 7 -9.62 16.18 -0.31
N LYS A 8 -9.63 15.23 0.63
CA LYS A 8 -10.14 15.42 2.00
C LYS A 8 -9.04 15.35 3.05
N ASN A 9 -9.29 15.91 4.23
CA ASN A 9 -8.45 15.62 5.40
C ASN A 9 -8.90 14.29 6.01
N SER A 10 -7.96 13.39 6.27
CA SER A 10 -8.25 12.05 6.80
C SER A 10 -7.17 11.66 7.80
N PRO A 11 -7.53 11.17 8.99
CA PRO A 11 -6.56 10.64 9.93
C PRO A 11 -5.95 9.32 9.42
N ILE A 12 -4.83 8.93 10.00
CA ILE A 12 -4.26 7.60 9.80
C ILE A 12 -5.17 6.59 10.54
N PRO A 13 -5.63 5.51 9.89
CA PRO A 13 -6.40 4.44 10.53
C PRO A 13 -5.63 3.76 11.67
N GLN A 14 -6.34 3.17 12.64
CA GLN A 14 -5.69 2.52 13.79
C GLN A 14 -5.05 1.19 13.43
N SER A 15 -5.53 0.53 12.36
CA SER A 15 -5.03 -0.74 11.88
C SER A 15 -5.15 -0.87 10.35
N PRO A 16 -4.37 -1.78 9.73
CA PRO A 16 -4.48 -2.09 8.30
C PRO A 16 -5.88 -2.57 7.87
N GLU A 17 -6.61 -3.24 8.75
CA GLU A 17 -7.95 -3.77 8.47
C GLU A 17 -9.01 -2.67 8.38
N GLU A 18 -8.85 -1.58 9.14
CA GLU A 18 -9.72 -0.40 9.12
C GLU A 18 -9.38 0.57 7.97
N ALA A 19 -8.21 0.41 7.35
CA ALA A 19 -7.75 1.28 6.30
C ALA A 19 -8.46 1.00 4.96
N SER A 20 -8.90 2.06 4.30
CA SER A 20 -9.47 2.00 2.96
C SER A 20 -8.55 2.62 1.92
N LEU A 21 -8.44 1.98 0.75
CA LEU A 21 -7.69 2.49 -0.38
C LEU A 21 -8.62 3.17 -1.37
N ASP A 22 -8.17 4.29 -1.91
CA ASP A 22 -8.82 4.96 -3.03
C ASP A 22 -8.16 4.54 -4.32
N TYR A 23 -8.98 4.37 -5.36
CA TYR A 23 -8.53 4.07 -6.70
C TYR A 23 -9.11 5.11 -7.66
N VAL A 24 -8.27 5.55 -8.60
CA VAL A 24 -8.65 6.52 -9.63
C VAL A 24 -8.42 5.93 -11.03
N PRO A 25 -9.10 6.45 -12.07
CA PRO A 25 -8.90 5.96 -13.42
C PRO A 25 -7.45 6.08 -13.86
N ASN A 26 -6.92 5.01 -14.48
CA ASN A 26 -5.66 5.07 -15.21
C ASN A 26 -5.79 6.08 -16.36
N PRO A 27 -4.95 7.13 -16.43
CA PRO A 27 -5.03 8.16 -17.48
C PRO A 27 -4.48 7.68 -18.84
N ARG A 28 -3.79 6.54 -18.89
CA ARG A 28 -3.14 5.96 -20.07
C ARG A 28 -3.60 4.53 -20.30
N GLN A 29 -4.93 4.31 -20.32
CA GLN A 29 -5.53 2.99 -20.59
C GLN A 29 -5.04 2.42 -21.94
N GLY A 30 -4.88 1.11 -21.99
CA GLY A 30 -4.40 0.38 -23.18
C GLY A 30 -2.88 0.47 -23.40
N LYS A 31 -2.13 1.19 -22.55
CA LYS A 31 -0.66 1.18 -22.56
C LYS A 31 -0.14 0.47 -21.33
N ASN A 32 0.81 -0.44 -21.53
CA ASN A 32 1.58 -1.01 -20.43
C ASN A 32 2.70 -0.04 -20.06
N TYR A 33 2.70 0.39 -18.80
CA TYR A 33 3.74 1.22 -18.23
C TYR A 33 3.92 0.85 -16.75
N LEU A 34 5.09 1.12 -16.21
CA LEU A 34 5.41 0.80 -14.82
C LEU A 34 5.12 2.00 -13.92
N ILE A 35 4.43 1.76 -12.81
CA ILE A 35 4.32 2.69 -11.69
C ILE A 35 5.16 2.13 -10.54
N ARG A 36 6.03 2.96 -9.97
CA ARG A 36 6.84 2.64 -8.79
C ARG A 36 6.49 3.55 -7.62
N PHE A 37 6.27 2.95 -6.46
CA PHE A 37 6.36 3.63 -5.17
C PHE A 37 7.63 3.15 -4.45
N ALA A 38 8.50 4.10 -4.10
CA ALA A 38 9.58 3.88 -3.14
C ALA A 38 9.15 4.49 -1.81
N ILE A 39 9.00 3.65 -0.79
CA ILE A 39 8.44 4.01 0.52
C ILE A 39 9.55 3.82 1.56
N PRO A 40 10.37 4.84 1.84
CA PRO A 40 11.47 4.71 2.80
C PRO A 40 11.02 4.82 4.27
N GLU A 41 9.73 5.06 4.52
CA GLU A 41 9.19 5.40 5.85
C GLU A 41 8.28 4.30 6.42
N PHE A 42 8.35 3.07 5.90
CA PHE A 42 7.50 1.99 6.41
C PHE A 42 8.00 1.50 7.77
N THR A 43 7.07 1.25 8.69
CA THR A 43 7.37 0.70 10.01
C THR A 43 6.18 -0.10 10.54
N SER A 44 6.49 -1.15 11.31
CA SER A 44 5.53 -2.00 12.01
C SER A 44 6.15 -2.54 13.30
N LEU A 45 5.42 -3.37 14.05
CA LEU A 45 5.93 -3.98 15.28
C LEU A 45 6.26 -5.45 15.07
N CYS A 46 7.40 -5.90 15.60
CA CYS A 46 7.73 -7.30 15.71
C CYS A 46 6.65 -8.03 16.52
N PRO A 47 6.04 -9.13 16.03
CA PRO A 47 4.93 -9.79 16.71
C PRO A 47 5.38 -10.43 18.03
N VAL A 48 6.64 -10.86 18.12
CA VAL A 48 7.22 -11.52 19.29
C VAL A 48 7.61 -10.53 20.38
N THR A 49 8.40 -9.50 20.04
CA THR A 49 9.00 -8.59 21.03
C THR A 49 8.23 -7.28 21.21
N GLY A 50 7.40 -6.90 20.23
CA GLY A 50 6.74 -5.59 20.18
C GLY A 50 7.70 -4.43 19.89
N GLN A 51 8.96 -4.69 19.53
CA GLN A 51 9.89 -3.65 19.09
C GLN A 51 9.51 -3.15 17.70
N PRO A 52 9.74 -1.86 17.39
CA PRO A 52 9.50 -1.32 16.07
C PRO A 52 10.55 -1.78 15.07
N ASP A 53 10.08 -2.29 13.94
CA ASP A 53 10.87 -2.61 12.76
C ASP A 53 10.64 -1.53 11.69
N PHE A 54 11.65 -1.27 10.86
CA PHE A 54 11.61 -0.28 9.79
C PHE A 54 11.97 -0.94 8.47
N ALA A 55 11.38 -0.48 7.37
CA ALA A 55 11.75 -0.98 6.06
C ALA A 55 11.63 0.09 4.98
N HIS A 56 12.42 -0.07 3.94
CA HIS A 56 12.10 0.55 2.66
C HIS A 56 11.23 -0.43 1.87
N LEU A 57 10.00 -0.07 1.52
CA LEU A 57 9.19 -0.87 0.60
C LEU A 57 9.34 -0.34 -0.82
N VAL A 58 9.51 -1.24 -1.78
CA VAL A 58 9.47 -0.92 -3.21
C VAL A 58 8.34 -1.69 -3.84
N ILE A 59 7.35 -0.95 -4.36
CA ILE A 59 6.18 -1.51 -5.06
C ILE A 59 6.28 -1.09 -6.52
N ASP A 60 6.31 -2.07 -7.41
CA ASP A 60 6.26 -1.89 -8.85
C ASP A 60 5.00 -2.57 -9.39
N TYR A 61 4.21 -1.89 -10.22
CA TYR A 61 3.05 -2.54 -10.83
C TYR A 61 2.72 -1.99 -12.22
N VAL A 62 2.04 -2.83 -13.01
CA VAL A 62 1.45 -2.47 -14.29
C VAL A 62 -0.07 -2.35 -14.11
N PRO A 63 -0.65 -1.15 -14.26
CA PRO A 63 -2.09 -0.95 -14.06
C PRO A 63 -2.93 -1.54 -15.18
N ASP A 64 -4.19 -1.87 -14.87
CA ASP A 64 -5.27 -2.02 -15.86
C ASP A 64 -6.08 -0.71 -15.92
N LYS A 65 -7.35 -0.72 -15.48
CA LYS A 65 -8.25 0.43 -15.53
C LYS A 65 -8.05 1.42 -14.39
N LEU A 66 -7.45 0.98 -13.30
CA LEU A 66 -7.31 1.74 -12.06
C LEU A 66 -5.85 1.86 -11.61
N ILE A 67 -5.57 2.94 -10.90
CA ILE A 67 -4.33 3.16 -10.16
C ILE A 67 -4.67 3.50 -8.72
N VAL A 68 -3.82 3.06 -7.78
CA VAL A 68 -3.96 3.43 -6.37
C VAL A 68 -3.67 4.91 -6.17
N GLU A 69 -4.48 5.58 -5.36
CA GLU A 69 -4.29 6.98 -5.02
C GLU A 69 -3.23 7.13 -3.91
N SER A 70 -2.23 7.97 -4.16
CA SER A 70 -1.02 8.08 -3.34
C SER A 70 -1.25 8.41 -1.86
N LYS A 71 -2.24 9.27 -1.52
CA LYS A 71 -2.53 9.60 -0.13
C LYS A 71 -3.20 8.44 0.58
N SER A 72 -4.17 7.77 -0.04
CA SER A 72 -4.79 6.58 0.54
C SER A 72 -3.77 5.47 0.79
N LEU A 73 -2.82 5.26 -0.15
CA LEU A 73 -1.70 4.34 0.03
C LEU A 73 -0.84 4.75 1.24
N LYS A 74 -0.51 6.04 1.37
CA LYS A 74 0.23 6.54 2.54
C LYS A 74 -0.50 6.28 3.86
N LEU A 75 -1.82 6.50 3.90
CA LEU A 75 -2.63 6.25 5.11
C LEU A 75 -2.69 4.76 5.46
N PHE A 76 -2.86 3.90 4.44
CA PHE A 76 -2.82 2.44 4.60
C PHE A 76 -1.46 1.94 5.11
N LEU A 77 -0.36 2.41 4.53
CA LEU A 77 0.98 2.02 5.01
C LEU A 77 1.25 2.58 6.41
N GLY A 78 0.75 3.78 6.72
CA GLY A 78 0.86 4.38 8.04
C GLY A 78 0.10 3.63 9.14
N SER A 79 -0.99 2.92 8.80
CA SER A 79 -1.75 2.14 9.79
C SER A 79 -1.02 0.89 10.28
N PHE A 80 0.09 0.51 9.66
CA PHE A 80 0.95 -0.57 10.15
C PHE A 80 1.83 -0.17 11.34
N ARG A 81 1.96 1.14 11.64
CA ARG A 81 2.91 1.66 12.64
C ARG A 81 2.84 0.97 13.99
N ASN A 82 1.64 0.62 14.45
CA ASN A 82 1.40 -0.07 15.71
C ASN A 82 0.83 -1.49 15.52
N HIS A 83 0.87 -2.00 14.29
CA HIS A 83 0.39 -3.33 13.93
C HIS A 83 1.52 -4.36 14.08
N ARG A 84 1.18 -5.54 14.61
CA ARG A 84 2.13 -6.63 14.85
C ARG A 84 2.04 -7.65 13.73
N ALA A 85 3.10 -7.79 12.95
CA ALA A 85 3.15 -8.76 11.86
C ALA A 85 4.58 -9.15 11.50
N PHE A 86 4.75 -10.37 10.97
CA PHE A 86 6.02 -10.80 10.41
C PHE A 86 6.34 -9.99 9.15
N HIS A 87 7.64 -9.88 8.85
CA HIS A 87 8.12 -9.10 7.71
C HIS A 87 7.54 -9.60 6.39
N GLU A 88 7.45 -10.92 6.26
CA GLU A 88 6.90 -11.62 5.11
C GLU A 88 5.41 -11.35 4.95
N ASP A 89 4.65 -11.45 6.05
CA ASP A 89 3.20 -11.23 6.05
C ASP A 89 2.84 -9.78 5.71
N CYS A 90 3.52 -8.81 6.33
CA CYS A 90 3.42 -7.40 5.96
C CYS A 90 3.70 -7.18 4.47
N THR A 91 4.86 -7.67 4.00
CA THR A 91 5.32 -7.41 2.63
C THR A 91 4.38 -8.03 1.60
N VAL A 92 4.04 -9.31 1.75
CA VAL A 92 3.20 -10.03 0.80
C VAL A 92 1.75 -9.56 0.88
N GLY A 93 1.20 -9.39 2.09
CA GLY A 93 -0.19 -8.98 2.30
C GLY A 93 -0.51 -7.59 1.73
N ILE A 94 0.41 -6.63 1.87
CA ILE A 94 0.29 -5.31 1.22
C ILE A 94 0.21 -5.47 -0.31
N GLY A 95 1.09 -6.29 -0.89
CA GLY A 95 1.13 -6.54 -2.33
C GLY A 95 -0.15 -7.21 -2.84
N GLU A 96 -0.62 -8.25 -2.15
CA GLU A 96 -1.84 -8.99 -2.52
C GLU A 96 -3.11 -8.14 -2.46
N LYS A 97 -3.25 -7.31 -1.42
CA LYS A 97 -4.37 -6.36 -1.29
C LYS A 97 -4.39 -5.38 -2.45
N LEU A 98 -3.25 -4.73 -2.73
CA LEU A 98 -3.13 -3.78 -3.83
C LEU A 98 -3.43 -4.44 -5.17
N PHE A 99 -2.79 -5.58 -5.46
CA PHE A 99 -2.96 -6.32 -6.71
C PHE A 99 -4.44 -6.67 -6.96
N THR A 100 -5.10 -7.21 -5.94
CA THR A 100 -6.51 -7.65 -6.01
C THR A 100 -7.47 -6.49 -6.20
N GLU A 101 -7.36 -5.45 -5.39
CA GLU A 101 -8.31 -4.33 -5.39
C GLU A 101 -8.17 -3.46 -6.64
N MET A 102 -6.93 -3.17 -7.07
CA MET A 102 -6.71 -2.37 -8.27
C MET A 102 -6.83 -3.17 -9.57
N LYS A 103 -6.91 -4.51 -9.45
CA LYS A 103 -6.90 -5.46 -10.58
C LYS A 103 -5.72 -5.21 -11.51
N ALA A 104 -4.52 -5.09 -10.93
CA ALA A 104 -3.31 -4.87 -11.71
C ALA A 104 -3.03 -6.06 -12.64
N GLN A 105 -2.37 -5.80 -13.76
CA GLN A 105 -1.94 -6.85 -14.68
C GLN A 105 -0.74 -7.62 -14.10
N TRP A 106 0.11 -6.92 -13.35
CA TRP A 106 1.30 -7.46 -12.71
C TRP A 106 1.69 -6.57 -11.53
N LEU A 107 2.21 -7.17 -10.46
CA LEU A 107 2.75 -6.45 -9.31
C LEU A 107 3.98 -7.19 -8.76
N ARG A 108 4.98 -6.42 -8.35
CA ARG A 108 6.11 -6.83 -7.53
C ARG A 108 6.15 -5.95 -6.29
N ILE A 109 6.42 -6.56 -5.15
CA ILE A 109 6.75 -5.86 -3.91
C ILE A 109 8.02 -6.46 -3.31
N GLY A 110 8.87 -5.63 -2.74
CA GLY A 110 10.00 -6.04 -1.92
C GLY A 110 10.11 -5.16 -0.69
N GLY A 111 10.30 -5.78 0.47
CA GLY A 111 10.60 -5.10 1.72
C GLY A 111 12.08 -5.24 2.06
N TYR A 112 12.76 -4.11 2.23
CA TYR A 112 14.15 -4.02 2.68
C TYR A 112 14.12 -3.57 4.15
N TRP A 113 14.01 -4.56 5.04
CA TRP A 113 13.91 -4.43 6.50
C TRP A 113 15.28 -4.22 7.16
#